data_AF-A0AAV2IW00-F1
#
_entry.id   AF-A0AAV2IW00-F1
#
_cell.length_a   1.000
_cell.length_b   1.000
_cell.length_c   1.000
_cell.angle_alpha   90.00
_cell.angle_beta   90.00
_cell.angle_gamma   90.00
#
_symmetry.space_group_name_H-M   'P 1'
#
loop_
_entity.id
_entity.type
_entity.pdbx_description
1 polymer ?
#
loop_
_entity_poly.entity_id
_entity_poly.type
_entity_poly.pdbx_seq_one_letter_code
_entity_poly.pdbx_strand_id
1 'polypeptide(L)' 'RYKFHNGKWSIAGKADPEMPRRMYIHPDSPCTGDQWTQKAISFQKLKLTNNIADKNGYV' A
#
# COMPACT_ATOMS: atom_id res chain seq x y z
N ARG A 1 -5.04 15.98 -6.16
CA ARG A 1 -3.98 16.47 -5.24
C ARG A 1 -4.63 17.17 -4.05
N TYR A 2 -4.10 17.00 -2.84
CA TYR A 2 -4.62 17.64 -1.63
C TYR A 2 -3.57 18.53 -0.98
N LYS A 3 -4.03 19.54 -0.23
CA LYS A 3 -3.20 20.40 0.63
C LYS A 3 -3.79 20.42 2.04
N PHE A 4 -2.93 20.39 3.05
CA PHE A 4 -3.32 20.61 4.45
C PHE A 4 -2.94 22.03 4.86
N HIS A 5 -3.92 22.81 5.33
CA HIS A 5 -3.72 24.20 5.77
C HIS A 5 -4.77 24.57 6.83
N ASN A 6 -4.34 25.24 7.91
CA ASN A 6 -5.18 25.64 9.04
C ASN A 6 -6.05 24.52 9.60
N GLY A 7 -5.46 23.33 9.81
CA GLY A 7 -6.17 22.18 10.38
C GLY A 7 -7.16 21.51 9.44
N LYS A 8 -7.22 21.89 8.16
CA LYS A 8 -8.18 21.36 7.19
C LYS A 8 -7.48 20.87 5.91
N TRP A 9 -8.02 19.81 5.34
CA TRP A 9 -7.66 19.33 4.00
C TRP A 9 -8.52 20.04 2.95
N SER A 10 -7.88 20.49 1.87
CA SER A 10 -8.57 21.07 0.71
C SER A 10 -8.07 20.46 -0.60
N ILE A 11 -8.94 20.48 -1.62
CA ILE A 11 -8.60 20.04 -2.98
C ILE A 11 -7.68 21.09 -3.61
N ALA A 12 -6.52 20.66 -4.09
CA ALA A 12 -5.49 21.52 -4.67
C ALA A 12 -5.25 21.26 -6.18
N GLY A 13 -6.14 20.49 -6.82
CA GLY A 13 -6.08 20.18 -8.24
C GLY A 13 -6.24 18.69 -8.54
N LYS A 14 -6.06 18.34 -9.83
CA LYS A 14 -6.14 16.95 -10.32
C LYS A 14 -5.10 16.05 -9.63
N ALA A 15 -5.37 14.76 -9.53
CA ALA A 15 -4.37 13.79 -9.09
C ALA A 15 -3.33 13.57 -10.20
N ASP A 16 -2.12 13.19 -9.81
CA ASP A 16 -1.14 12.65 -10.73
C ASP A 16 -1.65 11.32 -11.31
N PRO A 17 -1.16 10.86 -12.47
CA PRO A 17 -1.52 9.56 -13.02
C PRO A 17 -1.32 8.43 -12.00
N GLU A 18 -2.23 7.46 -12.00
CA GLU A 18 -2.12 6.31 -11.09
C GLU A 18 -0.85 5.51 -11.42
N MET A 19 -0.03 5.21 -10.41
CA MET A 19 1.13 4.32 -10.59
C MET A 19 0.66 2.91 -10.96
N PRO A 20 1.49 2.11 -11.65
CA PRO A 20 1.18 0.70 -11.89
C PRO A 20 0.81 0.00 -10.57
N ARG A 21 -0.34 -0.67 -10.54
CA ARG A 21 -0.83 -1.34 -9.33
C ARG A 21 0.11 -2.47 -8.95
N ARG A 22 0.87 -2.27 -7.87
CA ARG A 22 1.72 -3.31 -7.27
C ARG A 22 0.93 -4.03 -6.19
N MET A 23 0.98 -5.36 -6.19
CA MET A 23 0.32 -6.19 -5.19
C MET A 23 1.35 -6.74 -4.20
N TYR A 24 1.06 -6.60 -2.91
CA TYR A 24 1.82 -7.28 -1.87
C TYR A 24 1.13 -8.61 -1.55
N ILE A 25 1.82 -9.72 -1.85
CA ILE A 25 1.37 -11.05 -1.48
C ILE A 25 1.96 -11.37 -0.11
N HIS A 26 1.10 -11.75 0.84
CA HIS A 26 1.55 -12.12 2.18
C HIS A 26 2.51 -13.32 2.09
N PRO A 27 3.65 -13.32 2.81
CA PRO A 27 4.72 -14.31 2.65
C PRO A 27 4.26 -15.76 2.93
N ASP A 28 3.22 -15.93 3.75
CA ASP A 28 2.65 -17.25 4.05
C ASP A 28 1.77 -17.80 2.91
N SER A 29 1.59 -17.07 1.80
CA SER A 29 0.79 -17.51 0.66
C SER A 29 1.57 -18.44 -0.28
N PRO A 30 0.92 -19.45 -0.88
CA PRO A 30 -0.44 -19.89 -0.59
C PRO A 30 -0.52 -20.68 0.74
N CYS A 31 -1.56 -20.42 1.53
CA CYS A 31 -1.87 -21.11 2.78
C CYS A 31 -3.33 -21.57 2.76
N THR A 32 -3.65 -22.63 3.51
CA THR A 32 -5.04 -23.09 3.69
C THR A 32 -5.84 -22.12 4.57
N GLY A 33 -7.17 -22.16 4.48
CA GLY A 33 -8.06 -21.36 5.33
C GLY A 33 -7.84 -21.63 6.83
N ASP A 34 -7.61 -22.90 7.18
CA ASP A 34 -7.29 -23.29 8.56
C ASP A 34 -6.01 -22.63 9.06
N GLN A 35 -4.97 -22.56 8.23
CA GLN A 35 -3.72 -21.89 8.60
C GLN A 35 -3.89 -20.38 8.74
N TRP A 36 -4.68 -19.74 7.86
CA TRP A 36 -4.96 -18.30 7.95
C TRP A 36 -5.72 -17.90 9.22
N THR A 37 -6.57 -18.78 9.73
CA THR A 37 -7.42 -18.50 10.89
C THR A 37 -6.76 -18.80 12.23
N GLN A 38 -5.63 -19.51 12.24
CA GLN A 38 -4.89 -19.84 13.48
C GLN A 38 -4.32 -18.61 14.19
N LYS A 39 -3.98 -17.54 13.46
CA LYS A 39 -3.34 -16.34 13.99
C LYS A 39 -3.81 -15.09 13.23
N ALA A 40 -3.62 -13.92 13.84
CA ALA A 40 -3.88 -12.66 13.15
C ALA A 40 -2.96 -12.49 11.94
N ILE A 41 -3.54 -12.17 10.78
CA ILE A 41 -2.82 -11.91 9.54
C ILE A 41 -2.21 -10.50 9.62
N SER A 42 -0.90 -10.36 9.43
CA SER A 42 -0.18 -9.10 9.60
C SER A 42 0.52 -8.65 8.32
N PHE A 43 0.22 -7.44 7.86
CA PHE A 43 0.87 -6.79 6.73
C PHE A 43 1.99 -5.82 7.16
N GLN A 44 2.53 -5.95 8.37
CA GLN A 44 3.55 -5.02 8.90
C GLN A 44 4.85 -4.95 8.09
N LYS A 45 5.12 -5.98 7.26
CA LYS A 45 6.29 -6.02 6.37
C LYS A 45 6.05 -5.29 5.03
N LEU A 46 4.83 -4.85 4.76
CA LEU A 46 4.50 -4.04 3.59
C LEU A 46 5.17 -2.67 3.71
N LYS A 47 5.77 -2.20 2.61
CA LYS A 47 6.41 -0.89 2.52
C LYS A 47 5.78 -0.09 1.40
N LEU A 48 5.63 1.21 1.66
CA LEU A 48 5.18 2.20 0.70
C LEU A 48 6.39 2.97 0.14
N THR A 49 6.38 3.30 -1.15
CA THR A 49 7.43 4.06 -1.82
C THR A 49 6.85 5.10 -2.78
N ASN A 50 7.51 6.26 -2.85
CA ASN A 50 7.25 7.26 -3.90
C ASN A 50 8.24 7.13 -5.07
N ASN A 51 9.14 6.13 -5.04
CA ASN A 51 10.10 5.88 -6.11
C ASN A 51 9.45 5.05 -7.23
N ILE A 52 9.12 5.72 -8.34
CA ILE A 52 8.48 5.11 -9.52
C ILE A 52 9.36 4.01 -10.14
N ALA A 53 10.68 4.11 -10.00
CA ALA A 53 11.65 3.13 -10.51
C ALA A 53 12.03 2.08 -9.46
N ASP A 54 11.28 1.94 -8.36
CA ASP A 54 11.59 0.97 -7.31
C ASP A 54 11.62 -0.46 -7.88
N LYS A 55 12.68 -1.20 -7.53
CA LYS A 55 12.92 -2.59 -7.94
C LYS A 55 12.63 -3.61 -6.83
N ASN A 56 12.31 -3.15 -5.63
CA ASN A 56 12.05 -4.02 -4.48
C ASN A 56 10.60 -4.53 -4.44
N GLY A 57 9.74 -4.01 -5.33
CA GLY A 57 8.32 -4.38 -5.38
C GLY A 57 7.51 -3.73 -4.26
N TYR A 58 7.99 -2.63 -3.68
CA TYR A 58 7.22 -1.85 -2.72
C TYR A 58 6.06 -1.15 -3.42
N VAL A 59 4.99 -0.89 -2.65
CA VAL A 59 3.75 -0.29 -3.18
C VAL A 59 3.92 1.21 -3.37
#